data_AF-A0AAW1SKJ8-F1
#
_entry.id   AF-A0AAW1SKJ8-F1
#
_cell.length_a   1.000
_cell.length_b   1.000
_cell.length_c   1.000
_cell.angle_alpha   90.00
_cell.angle_beta   90.00
_cell.angle_gamma   90.00
#
_symmetry.space_group_name_H-M   'P 1'
#
loop_
_entity.id
_entity.type
_entity.pdbx_description
1 polymer ?
#
loop_
_entity_poly.entity_id
_entity_poly.type
_entity_poly.pdbx_seq_one_letter_code
_entity_poly.pdbx_strand_id
1 'polypeptide(L)'
;MPIAEGGASVGFDYTLSGVDWPGLCQTGQRQSPINIVSGSETWLDVPESLRPNLDFGTGTAVKVINFGRYFQVLWTPLRPPNASVTLGALFGQPNFTGPGVLGPNGTVIPGNGEDRVPLIPQQWHLHTPSEHAIDGKLAVIEAHLVTLVPNTSVPACGSAGCTQVFGVLYDIVEDTELPDTFLSPFLYDLPESIGTQYGDNFTSDFVLDFAEFFPNDTSDYVTYSGSLTTPPCTENVLWTVLLSNPTVSISQVETLANGQAVTQRPLECYPVPDSDLNLEQLQKPSGTFQICSAQGQRESDRFPQALHGRMVTRYA
;
A
#
# COMPACT_ATOMS: atom_id res chain seq x y z
N MET A 1 4.85 19.54 2.85
CA MET A 1 5.15 18.09 2.98
C MET A 1 4.04 17.34 2.30
N PRO A 2 4.32 16.36 1.43
CA PRO A 2 3.29 15.43 1.00
C PRO A 2 2.86 14.66 2.26
N ILE A 3 1.62 14.88 2.68
CA ILE A 3 1.00 14.04 3.70
C ILE A 3 0.43 12.84 2.94
N ALA A 4 0.77 11.63 3.36
CA ALA A 4 0.34 10.37 2.75
C ALA A 4 -1.18 10.31 2.53
N GLU A 5 -1.89 10.79 3.54
CA GLU A 5 -3.33 10.72 3.69
C GLU A 5 -3.83 12.14 3.98
N GLY A 6 -4.91 12.59 3.35
CA GLY A 6 -5.33 14.00 3.32
C GLY A 6 -5.11 14.78 4.63
N GLY A 7 -4.30 15.85 4.57
CA GLY A 7 -3.95 16.65 5.74
C GLY A 7 -5.17 17.20 6.48
N ALA A 8 -5.20 16.98 7.80
CA ALA A 8 -5.85 17.70 8.93
C ALA A 8 -7.26 18.32 8.77
N SER A 9 -7.94 18.20 7.63
CA SER A 9 -9.14 18.98 7.30
C SER A 9 -10.41 18.16 7.09
N VAL A 10 -10.34 16.84 7.22
CA VAL A 10 -11.53 15.97 7.20
C VAL A 10 -11.49 15.10 8.45
N GLY A 11 -12.46 15.28 9.34
CA GLY A 11 -12.64 14.45 10.54
C GLY A 11 -13.16 13.06 10.18
N PHE A 12 -12.39 12.29 9.40
CA PHE A 12 -12.64 10.87 9.13
C PHE A 12 -11.97 10.02 10.22
N ASP A 13 -12.34 8.74 10.35
CA ASP A 13 -11.62 7.75 11.14
C ASP A 13 -11.77 6.31 10.58
N TYR A 14 -11.10 5.34 11.19
CA TYR A 14 -11.12 3.94 10.75
C TYR A 14 -12.12 3.08 11.54
N THR A 15 -13.05 3.69 12.30
CA THR A 15 -14.07 2.96 13.08
C THR A 15 -14.93 2.07 12.19
N LEU A 16 -15.29 2.58 11.02
CA LEU A 16 -16.10 1.87 10.01
C LEU A 16 -15.29 1.57 8.74
N SER A 17 -13.97 1.52 8.84
CA SER A 17 -13.05 1.15 7.75
C SER A 17 -13.32 1.88 6.42
N GLY A 18 -13.73 3.14 6.53
CA GLY A 18 -14.03 4.02 5.40
C GLY A 18 -15.39 3.88 4.72
N VAL A 19 -16.31 3.08 5.27
CA VAL A 19 -17.70 2.97 4.77
C VAL A 19 -18.44 4.30 4.87
N ASP A 20 -18.19 5.06 5.92
CA ASP A 20 -18.83 6.35 6.21
C ASP A 20 -18.11 7.56 5.59
N TRP A 21 -16.97 7.34 4.92
CA TRP A 21 -16.19 8.44 4.34
C TRP A 21 -16.90 9.06 3.13
N PRO A 22 -17.04 10.39 3.07
CA PRO A 22 -17.84 11.05 2.05
C PRO A 22 -17.13 11.16 0.69
N GLY A 23 -17.90 11.56 -0.32
CA GLY A 23 -17.34 11.98 -1.61
C GLY A 23 -16.85 10.81 -2.46
N LEU A 24 -15.66 10.95 -3.06
CA LEU A 24 -15.09 9.94 -3.95
C LEU A 24 -14.89 8.58 -3.25
N CYS A 25 -14.74 8.57 -1.93
CA CYS A 25 -14.64 7.34 -1.16
C CYS A 25 -15.87 6.43 -1.34
N GLN A 26 -17.07 7.02 -1.55
CA GLN A 26 -18.33 6.30 -1.78
C GLN A 26 -18.72 6.21 -3.26
N THR A 27 -18.39 7.23 -4.06
CA THR A 27 -18.88 7.32 -5.45
C THR A 27 -17.87 6.87 -6.50
N GLY A 28 -16.59 6.77 -6.12
CA GLY A 28 -15.53 6.31 -7.02
C GLY A 28 -15.74 4.86 -7.46
N GLN A 29 -15.30 4.55 -8.67
CA GLN A 29 -15.41 3.20 -9.27
C GLN A 29 -14.03 2.53 -9.43
N ARG A 30 -12.96 3.26 -9.17
CA ARG A 30 -11.57 2.78 -9.21
C ARG A 30 -10.92 2.94 -7.83
N GLN A 31 -11.63 2.53 -6.79
CA GLN A 31 -11.21 2.67 -5.41
C GLN A 31 -10.25 1.54 -4.98
N SER A 32 -9.39 1.85 -4.01
CA SER A 32 -8.49 0.91 -3.32
C SER A 32 -8.81 0.89 -1.82
N PRO A 33 -8.44 -0.19 -1.09
CA PRO A 33 -7.76 -1.40 -1.58
C PRO A 33 -8.72 -2.33 -2.33
N ILE A 34 -8.22 -3.48 -2.81
CA ILE A 34 -9.03 -4.52 -3.46
C ILE A 34 -8.77 -5.89 -2.82
N ASN A 35 -9.71 -6.82 -3.02
CA ASN A 35 -9.45 -8.24 -2.84
C ASN A 35 -8.81 -8.79 -4.12
N ILE A 36 -7.57 -9.24 -4.03
CA ILE A 36 -6.86 -9.93 -5.11
C ILE A 36 -7.32 -11.39 -5.10
N VAL A 37 -8.07 -11.77 -6.14
CA VAL A 37 -8.61 -13.13 -6.27
C VAL A 37 -7.69 -13.95 -7.16
N SER A 38 -7.03 -14.93 -6.56
CA SER A 38 -6.08 -15.82 -7.23
C SER A 38 -6.74 -16.54 -8.40
N GLY A 39 -6.10 -16.48 -9.56
CA GLY A 39 -6.58 -17.08 -10.80
C GLY A 39 -7.60 -16.24 -11.57
N SER A 40 -8.09 -15.13 -11.02
CA SER A 40 -8.91 -14.14 -11.73
C SER A 40 -8.09 -13.02 -12.35
N GLU A 41 -6.81 -12.92 -12.01
CA GLU A 41 -5.91 -11.93 -12.58
C GLU A 41 -5.57 -12.25 -14.03
N THR A 42 -5.29 -11.20 -14.80
CA THR A 42 -4.65 -11.38 -16.10
C THR A 42 -3.19 -11.71 -15.86
N TRP A 43 -2.84 -12.98 -16.10
CA TRP A 43 -1.47 -13.45 -15.99
C TRP A 43 -0.63 -12.95 -17.15
N LEU A 44 0.56 -12.44 -16.82
CA LEU A 44 1.56 -12.10 -17.80
C LEU A 44 2.95 -12.53 -17.37
N ASP A 45 3.50 -13.44 -18.15
CA ASP A 45 4.92 -13.76 -18.11
C ASP A 45 5.68 -12.60 -18.79
N VAL A 46 6.42 -11.83 -18.00
CA VAL A 46 7.19 -10.68 -18.49
C VAL A 46 8.69 -10.90 -18.34
N PRO A 47 9.47 -10.50 -19.35
CA PRO A 47 10.91 -10.34 -19.17
C PRO A 47 11.23 -9.44 -17.98
N GLU A 48 12.31 -9.74 -17.28
CA GLU A 48 12.84 -8.92 -16.18
C GLU A 48 13.02 -7.45 -16.60
N SER A 49 13.33 -7.19 -17.87
CA SER A 49 13.46 -5.85 -18.43
C SER A 49 12.20 -5.00 -18.37
N LEU A 50 11.00 -5.59 -18.20
CA LEU A 50 9.74 -4.87 -18.06
C LEU A 50 9.27 -4.74 -16.60
N ARG A 51 9.91 -5.45 -15.66
CA ARG A 51 9.58 -5.38 -14.23
C ARG A 51 10.07 -4.05 -13.62
N PRO A 52 9.38 -3.49 -12.61
CA PRO A 52 9.89 -2.34 -11.86
C PRO A 52 11.30 -2.61 -11.32
N ASN A 53 12.18 -1.61 -11.42
CA ASN A 53 13.43 -1.60 -10.66
C ASN A 53 13.14 -0.92 -9.32
N LEU A 54 13.34 -1.63 -8.21
CA LEU A 54 12.99 -1.18 -6.86
C LEU A 54 14.21 -0.65 -6.08
N ASP A 55 15.29 -0.28 -6.76
CA ASP A 55 16.47 0.35 -6.14
C ASP A 55 16.22 1.85 -5.81
N PHE A 56 15.54 2.10 -4.69
CA PHE A 56 15.30 3.45 -4.18
C PHE A 56 16.52 4.05 -3.46
N GLY A 57 17.62 3.31 -3.36
CA GLY A 57 18.83 3.74 -2.66
C GLY A 57 18.64 3.84 -1.14
N THR A 58 19.37 4.76 -0.52
CA THR A 58 19.41 4.92 0.94
C THR A 58 19.03 6.32 1.39
N GLY A 59 18.37 6.42 2.53
CA GLY A 59 18.02 7.66 3.22
C GLY A 59 18.75 7.82 4.55
N THR A 60 18.82 9.06 5.04
CA THR A 60 19.31 9.38 6.39
C THR A 60 18.32 10.32 7.11
N ALA A 61 18.66 10.79 8.31
CA ALA A 61 17.86 11.76 9.10
C ALA A 61 16.37 11.41 9.12
N VAL A 62 16.11 10.16 9.49
CA VAL A 62 14.80 9.53 9.49
C VAL A 62 13.90 10.16 10.55
N LYS A 63 12.62 10.30 10.23
CA LYS A 63 11.59 10.79 11.14
C LYS A 63 10.36 9.91 11.05
N VAL A 64 9.84 9.47 12.18
CA VAL A 64 8.53 8.83 12.32
C VAL A 64 7.57 9.87 12.87
N ILE A 65 6.41 10.04 12.23
CA ILE A 65 5.39 11.03 12.60
C ILE A 65 4.10 10.28 12.93
N ASN A 66 3.52 10.56 14.10
CA ASN A 66 2.22 10.02 14.48
C ASN A 66 1.10 10.92 13.93
N PHE A 67 0.32 10.44 12.97
CA PHE A 67 -0.89 11.14 12.48
C PHE A 67 -2.17 10.72 13.21
N GLY A 68 -2.03 10.01 14.32
CA GLY A 68 -3.05 9.34 15.12
C GLY A 68 -3.44 8.00 14.53
N ARG A 69 -3.83 8.03 13.26
CA ARG A 69 -4.40 6.87 12.55
C ARG A 69 -3.33 5.97 11.92
N TYR A 70 -2.19 6.54 11.58
CA TYR A 70 -1.05 5.84 11.00
C TYR A 70 0.24 6.54 11.41
N PHE A 71 1.34 5.80 11.30
CA PHE A 71 2.67 6.35 11.42
C PHE A 71 3.25 6.56 10.03
N GLN A 72 3.75 7.76 9.78
CA GLN A 72 4.41 8.10 8.52
C GLN A 72 5.90 8.24 8.74
N VAL A 73 6.69 7.66 7.87
CA VAL A 73 8.14 7.76 7.88
C VAL A 73 8.63 8.67 6.76
N LEU A 74 9.50 9.61 7.12
CA LEU A 74 10.19 10.54 6.24
C LEU A 74 11.71 10.41 6.43
N TRP A 75 12.48 10.82 5.44
CA TRP A 75 13.95 10.78 5.46
C TRP A 75 14.53 11.96 4.66
N THR A 76 15.79 12.32 4.94
CA THR A 76 16.53 13.30 4.15
C THR A 76 18.06 13.21 4.37
N PRO A 77 18.88 13.50 3.35
CA PRO A 77 18.54 13.38 1.93
C PRO A 77 18.26 11.92 1.55
N LEU A 78 17.63 11.72 0.39
CA LEU A 78 17.67 10.45 -0.33
C LEU A 78 18.91 10.44 -1.22
N ARG A 79 19.78 9.43 -1.10
CA ARG A 79 20.86 9.20 -2.06
C ARG A 79 20.26 8.84 -3.42
N PRO A 80 20.90 9.19 -4.55
CA PRO A 80 20.24 9.14 -5.87
C PRO A 80 19.61 7.76 -6.15
N PRO A 81 18.28 7.68 -6.30
CA PRO A 81 17.59 6.42 -6.57
C PRO A 81 17.77 6.01 -8.03
N ASN A 82 17.88 4.71 -8.29
CA ASN A 82 17.76 4.13 -9.63
C ASN A 82 16.36 3.53 -9.89
N ALA A 83 15.47 3.66 -8.90
CA ALA A 83 14.12 3.13 -8.93
C ALA A 83 13.35 3.66 -10.13
N SER A 84 12.70 2.75 -10.84
CA SER A 84 11.94 3.06 -12.04
C SER A 84 10.85 2.04 -12.30
N VAL A 85 9.80 2.47 -12.99
CA VAL A 85 8.74 1.62 -13.49
C VAL A 85 8.66 1.73 -15.01
N THR A 86 8.30 0.64 -15.66
CA THR A 86 8.10 0.58 -17.11
C THR A 86 6.79 1.27 -17.48
N LEU A 87 6.76 2.09 -18.53
CA LEU A 87 5.56 2.82 -18.98
C LEU A 87 4.37 1.89 -19.24
N GLY A 88 4.59 0.68 -19.77
CA GLY A 88 3.53 -0.31 -19.96
C GLY A 88 2.95 -0.85 -18.64
N ALA A 89 3.78 -0.93 -17.59
CA ALA A 89 3.34 -1.31 -16.25
C ALA A 89 2.54 -0.18 -15.58
N LEU A 90 2.73 1.08 -15.99
CA LEU A 90 2.06 2.21 -15.34
C LEU A 90 0.52 2.17 -15.42
N PHE A 91 -0.01 1.42 -16.38
CA PHE A 91 -1.43 1.39 -16.69
C PHE A 91 -1.95 -0.03 -16.97
N GLY A 92 -1.19 -1.06 -16.59
CA GLY A 92 -1.54 -2.46 -16.83
C GLY A 92 -1.67 -2.79 -18.33
N GLN A 93 -0.83 -2.18 -19.19
CA GLN A 93 -0.82 -2.40 -20.65
C GLN A 93 0.56 -2.86 -21.17
N PRO A 94 1.10 -3.98 -20.68
CA PRO A 94 2.41 -4.51 -21.08
C PRO A 94 2.47 -5.12 -22.50
N ASN A 95 1.33 -5.46 -23.11
CA ASN A 95 1.26 -6.02 -24.48
C ASN A 95 1.06 -4.95 -25.58
N PHE A 96 1.21 -3.67 -25.26
CA PHE A 96 1.00 -2.60 -26.22
C PHE A 96 2.27 -2.34 -27.06
N THR A 97 2.22 -2.66 -28.35
CA THR A 97 3.34 -2.49 -29.31
C THR A 97 3.17 -1.30 -30.26
N GLY A 98 2.15 -0.46 -30.05
CA GLY A 98 1.94 0.77 -30.83
C GLY A 98 2.81 1.93 -30.37
N PRO A 99 2.77 3.09 -31.05
CA PRO A 99 3.59 4.27 -30.74
C PRO A 99 3.17 5.06 -29.48
N GLY A 100 2.45 4.44 -28.54
CA GLY A 100 2.12 5.05 -27.25
C GLY A 100 1.12 4.30 -26.35
N VAL A 101 1.37 4.27 -25.03
CA VAL A 101 0.59 3.58 -24.00
C VAL A 101 -0.70 4.34 -23.65
N LEU A 102 -1.80 3.65 -23.36
CA LEU A 102 -2.99 4.29 -22.80
C LEU A 102 -2.70 4.79 -21.37
N GLY A 103 -2.62 6.11 -21.20
CA GLY A 103 -2.48 6.80 -19.92
C GLY A 103 -3.82 7.04 -19.20
N PRO A 104 -3.79 7.81 -18.09
CA PRO A 104 -4.97 8.14 -17.32
C PRO A 104 -6.04 8.78 -18.21
N ASN A 105 -7.32 8.46 -17.98
CA ASN A 105 -8.46 8.98 -18.74
C ASN A 105 -8.44 8.66 -20.26
N GLY A 106 -7.76 7.59 -20.68
CA GLY A 106 -7.71 7.18 -22.09
C GLY A 106 -6.81 8.06 -22.96
N THR A 107 -5.89 8.81 -22.34
CA THR A 107 -4.85 9.54 -23.07
C THR A 107 -3.85 8.57 -23.69
N VAL A 108 -3.14 8.95 -24.75
CA VAL A 108 -2.06 8.11 -25.32
C VAL A 108 -0.72 8.78 -24.99
N ILE A 109 0.12 8.09 -24.23
CA ILE A 109 1.48 8.50 -23.84
C ILE A 109 2.45 7.94 -24.87
N PRO A 110 3.18 8.75 -25.65
CA PRO A 110 4.17 8.25 -26.61
C PRO A 110 5.22 7.36 -25.92
N GLY A 111 5.51 6.18 -26.49
CA GLY A 111 6.47 5.22 -25.95
C GLY A 111 6.27 3.83 -26.55
N ASN A 112 7.28 2.95 -26.45
CA ASN A 112 7.21 1.58 -26.99
C ASN A 112 6.73 0.52 -25.97
N GLY A 113 6.25 0.95 -24.80
CA GLY A 113 5.82 0.07 -23.72
C GLY A 113 6.94 -0.47 -22.83
N GLU A 114 8.21 -0.33 -23.24
CA GLU A 114 9.41 -0.78 -22.49
C GLU A 114 10.20 0.39 -21.86
N ASP A 115 9.90 1.62 -22.26
CA ASP A 115 10.51 2.82 -21.70
C ASP A 115 10.34 2.88 -20.18
N ARG A 116 11.42 3.19 -19.45
CA ARG A 116 11.41 3.32 -17.98
C ARG A 116 11.27 4.77 -17.56
N VAL A 117 10.48 4.99 -16.51
CA VAL A 117 10.33 6.30 -15.88
C VAL A 117 10.77 6.25 -14.42
N PRO A 118 11.47 7.29 -13.94
CA PRO A 118 11.98 7.32 -12.57
C PRO A 118 10.83 7.44 -11.56
N LEU A 119 11.04 6.83 -10.40
CA LEU A 119 10.16 6.94 -9.24
C LEU A 119 10.85 7.75 -8.15
N ILE A 120 10.16 8.76 -7.62
CA ILE A 120 10.66 9.59 -6.52
C ILE A 120 9.90 9.19 -5.25
N PRO A 121 10.52 8.44 -4.31
CA PRO A 121 9.84 8.04 -3.09
C PRO A 121 9.58 9.27 -2.22
N GLN A 122 8.39 9.33 -1.63
CA GLN A 122 7.90 10.50 -0.88
C GLN A 122 7.82 10.22 0.63
N GLN A 123 7.27 9.07 0.98
CA GLN A 123 7.04 8.62 2.35
C GLN A 123 6.66 7.12 2.33
N TRP A 124 6.74 6.47 3.48
CA TRP A 124 6.03 5.21 3.69
C TRP A 124 5.28 5.17 5.03
N HIS A 125 4.30 4.30 5.14
CA HIS A 125 3.47 4.10 6.33
C HIS A 125 2.97 2.65 6.43
N LEU A 126 2.37 2.31 7.57
CA LEU A 126 1.88 0.97 7.88
C LEU A 126 0.38 0.99 8.18
N HIS A 127 -0.30 -0.08 7.80
CA HIS A 127 -1.64 -0.44 8.25
C HIS A 127 -1.61 -1.79 8.96
N THR A 128 -2.43 -1.94 10.00
CA THR A 128 -2.73 -3.24 10.61
C THR A 128 -4.24 -3.34 10.87
N PRO A 129 -4.93 -4.42 10.42
CA PRO A 129 -4.44 -5.44 9.48
C PRO A 129 -4.09 -4.84 8.10
N SER A 130 -3.71 -5.67 7.11
CA SER A 130 -3.51 -5.20 5.74
C SER A 130 -4.77 -4.58 5.16
N GLU A 131 -4.61 -3.69 4.18
CA GLU A 131 -5.72 -3.09 3.44
C GLU A 131 -6.12 -4.01 2.27
N HIS A 132 -5.14 -4.48 1.49
CA HIS A 132 -5.36 -5.51 0.49
C HIS A 132 -5.65 -6.86 1.14
N ALA A 133 -6.54 -7.60 0.48
CA ALA A 133 -6.80 -9.00 0.79
C ALA A 133 -6.32 -9.88 -0.36
N ILE A 134 -5.90 -11.11 -0.06
CA ILE A 134 -5.65 -12.17 -1.05
C ILE A 134 -6.65 -13.30 -0.77
N ASP A 135 -7.48 -13.64 -1.75
CA ASP A 135 -8.58 -14.60 -1.60
C ASP A 135 -9.40 -14.32 -0.33
N GLY A 136 -9.66 -13.03 -0.14
CA GLY A 136 -10.33 -12.34 0.97
C GLY A 136 -9.76 -12.60 2.37
N LYS A 137 -8.50 -13.01 2.46
CA LYS A 137 -7.73 -13.03 3.70
C LYS A 137 -6.84 -11.81 3.80
N LEU A 138 -6.81 -11.19 4.98
CA LEU A 138 -5.91 -10.08 5.31
C LEU A 138 -4.60 -10.63 5.90
N ALA A 139 -3.50 -9.98 5.56
CA ALA A 139 -2.22 -10.12 6.25
C ALA A 139 -2.21 -9.29 7.54
N VAL A 140 -1.24 -9.50 8.42
CA VAL A 140 -1.24 -8.83 9.74
C VAL A 140 -0.79 -7.38 9.67
N ILE A 141 0.06 -7.04 8.70
CA ILE A 141 0.51 -5.68 8.41
C ILE A 141 0.60 -5.50 6.90
N GLU A 142 0.28 -4.30 6.41
CA GLU A 142 0.67 -3.85 5.08
C GLU A 142 1.48 -2.56 5.15
N ALA A 143 2.62 -2.54 4.47
CA ALA A 143 3.44 -1.35 4.30
C ALA A 143 3.19 -0.70 2.93
N HIS A 144 2.98 0.61 2.92
CA HIS A 144 2.80 1.40 1.71
C HIS A 144 3.99 2.32 1.47
N LEU A 145 4.78 2.07 0.42
CA LEU A 145 5.74 3.03 -0.10
C LEU A 145 5.09 3.90 -1.18
N VAL A 146 4.91 5.17 -0.89
CA VAL A 146 4.30 6.12 -1.83
C VAL A 146 5.38 6.85 -2.61
N THR A 147 5.22 6.86 -3.93
CA THR A 147 6.17 7.40 -4.88
C THR A 147 5.48 8.33 -5.88
N LEU A 148 6.25 9.27 -6.41
CA LEU A 148 5.86 10.22 -7.43
C LEU A 148 6.49 9.85 -8.77
N VAL A 149 5.65 9.72 -9.80
CA VAL A 149 6.09 9.72 -11.19
C VAL A 149 6.08 11.17 -11.69
N PRO A 150 7.23 11.75 -12.05
CA PRO A 150 7.30 13.15 -12.44
C PRO A 150 6.67 13.36 -13.82
N ASN A 151 5.97 14.48 -13.97
CA ASN A 151 5.32 14.85 -15.22
C ASN A 151 6.30 15.11 -16.38
N THR A 152 7.56 15.43 -16.05
CA THR A 152 8.63 15.62 -17.03
C THR A 152 8.97 14.32 -17.74
N SER A 153 8.72 13.18 -17.10
CA SER A 153 8.85 11.84 -17.69
C SER A 153 7.54 11.38 -18.31
N VAL A 154 6.40 11.73 -17.71
CA VAL A 154 5.06 11.33 -18.20
C VAL A 154 4.11 12.53 -18.22
N PRO A 155 3.99 13.27 -19.35
CA PRO A 155 3.15 14.47 -19.42
C PRO A 155 1.66 14.24 -19.08
N ALA A 156 1.15 13.03 -19.31
CA ALA A 156 -0.23 12.66 -18.96
C ALA A 156 -0.51 12.68 -17.45
N CYS A 157 0.54 12.69 -16.61
CA CYS A 157 0.42 12.84 -15.17
C CYS A 157 0.03 14.25 -14.69
N GLY A 158 -0.13 15.21 -15.60
CA GLY A 158 -0.49 16.59 -15.26
C GLY A 158 0.63 17.30 -14.48
N SER A 159 0.38 18.52 -14.01
CA SER A 159 1.43 19.32 -13.36
C SER A 159 1.91 18.79 -11.99
N ALA A 160 1.09 17.97 -11.34
CA ALA A 160 1.39 17.41 -10.01
C ALA A 160 2.18 16.09 -10.08
N GLY A 161 2.25 15.44 -11.25
CA GLY A 161 2.76 14.08 -11.38
C GLY A 161 1.73 13.00 -11.01
N CYS A 162 2.05 11.74 -11.27
CA CYS A 162 1.20 10.60 -10.93
C CYS A 162 1.68 9.96 -9.62
N THR A 163 0.77 9.33 -8.90
CA THR A 163 1.10 8.57 -7.68
C THR A 163 1.21 7.09 -8.02
N GLN A 164 2.29 6.48 -7.55
CA GLN A 164 2.52 5.03 -7.57
C GLN A 164 2.73 4.57 -6.13
N VAL A 165 2.04 3.51 -5.72
CA VAL A 165 2.16 2.92 -4.37
C VAL A 165 2.57 1.47 -4.46
N PHE A 166 3.60 1.10 -3.71
CA PHE A 166 3.97 -0.30 -3.49
C PHE A 166 3.39 -0.78 -2.17
N GLY A 167 2.64 -1.89 -2.20
CA GLY A 167 2.11 -2.58 -1.03
C GLY A 167 2.94 -3.83 -0.73
N VAL A 168 3.43 -3.95 0.51
CA VAL A 168 4.14 -5.13 1.00
C VAL A 168 3.34 -5.71 2.16
N LEU A 169 2.87 -6.95 1.99
CA LEU A 169 2.10 -7.68 2.99
C LEU A 169 3.04 -8.47 3.90
N TYR A 170 2.76 -8.49 5.20
CA TYR A 170 3.58 -9.23 6.17
C TYR A 170 2.79 -10.37 6.81
N ASP A 171 3.41 -11.54 6.91
CA ASP A 171 2.91 -12.68 7.66
C ASP A 171 3.39 -12.61 9.12
N ILE A 172 2.62 -13.20 10.04
CA ILE A 172 2.98 -13.22 11.47
C ILE A 172 3.77 -14.47 11.84
N VAL A 173 4.79 -14.30 12.67
CA VAL A 173 5.58 -15.37 13.28
C VAL A 173 5.68 -15.21 14.79
N GLU A 174 6.04 -16.28 15.49
CA GLU A 174 6.28 -16.26 16.94
C GLU A 174 7.49 -15.38 17.29
N ASP A 175 7.50 -14.77 18.49
CA ASP A 175 8.61 -13.89 18.94
C ASP A 175 9.96 -14.61 19.05
N THR A 176 9.98 -15.95 19.07
CA THR A 176 11.21 -16.75 19.07
C THR A 176 11.87 -16.85 17.69
N GLU A 177 11.15 -16.50 16.63
CA GLU A 177 11.67 -16.42 15.27
C GLU A 177 12.33 -15.06 15.05
N LEU A 178 13.31 -14.98 14.14
CA LEU A 178 14.01 -13.71 13.88
C LEU A 178 13.00 -12.70 13.31
N PRO A 179 12.70 -11.58 14.01
CA PRO A 179 11.73 -10.61 13.55
C PRO A 179 12.23 -9.88 12.31
N ASP A 180 11.32 -9.26 11.56
CA ASP A 180 11.67 -8.36 10.46
C ASP A 180 12.66 -7.30 10.96
N THR A 181 13.85 -7.27 10.37
CA THR A 181 14.92 -6.36 10.78
C THR A 181 14.67 -4.94 10.30
N PHE A 182 13.92 -4.77 9.21
CA PHE A 182 13.63 -3.48 8.62
C PHE A 182 12.68 -2.66 9.48
N LEU A 183 11.56 -3.24 9.94
CA LEU A 183 10.53 -2.57 10.74
C LEU A 183 10.94 -2.36 12.21
N SER A 184 11.81 -3.21 12.73
CA SER A 184 12.29 -3.17 14.13
C SER A 184 12.68 -1.76 14.64
N PRO A 185 13.56 -0.99 13.97
CA PRO A 185 13.95 0.34 14.45
C PRO A 185 12.80 1.36 14.43
N PHE A 186 11.75 1.14 13.64
CA PHE A 186 10.58 2.03 13.56
C PHE A 186 9.52 1.71 14.59
N LEU A 187 9.33 0.43 14.90
CA LEU A 187 8.33 -0.03 15.86
C LEU A 187 8.83 0.06 17.31
N TYR A 188 10.14 0.13 17.55
CA TYR A 188 10.69 0.15 18.91
C TYR A 188 10.28 1.37 19.75
N ASP A 189 10.16 2.55 19.13
CA ASP A 189 9.81 3.79 19.85
C ASP A 189 8.91 4.70 18.99
N LEU A 190 7.65 4.30 18.88
CA LEU A 190 6.64 5.03 18.16
C LEU A 190 6.25 6.32 18.91
N PRO A 191 6.09 7.46 18.22
CA PRO A 191 5.62 8.70 18.84
C PRO A 191 4.23 8.52 19.48
N GLU A 192 4.13 8.68 20.80
CA GLU A 192 2.89 8.36 21.54
C GLU A 192 1.73 9.34 21.26
N SER A 193 2.03 10.59 20.94
CA SER A 193 1.04 11.66 20.81
C SER A 193 0.79 12.04 19.36
N ILE A 194 -0.48 12.27 19.01
CA ILE A 194 -0.86 12.75 17.68
C ILE A 194 -0.14 14.06 17.36
N GLY A 195 0.44 14.14 16.16
CA GLY A 195 1.19 15.29 15.67
C GLY A 195 2.62 15.39 16.18
N THR A 196 3.07 14.48 17.04
CA THR A 196 4.50 14.41 17.41
C THR A 196 5.29 13.61 16.38
N GLN A 197 6.58 13.92 16.31
CA GLN A 197 7.53 13.22 15.46
C GLN A 197 8.77 12.87 16.27
N TYR A 198 9.34 11.70 16.04
CA TYR A 198 10.64 11.31 16.57
C TYR A 198 11.62 11.06 15.44
N GLY A 199 12.80 11.66 15.58
CA GLY A 199 13.96 11.42 14.73
C GLY A 199 15.25 11.23 15.53
N ASP A 200 15.27 11.69 16.79
CA ASP A 200 16.45 11.64 17.67
C ASP A 200 16.75 10.22 18.20
N ASN A 201 15.78 9.31 18.10
CA ASN A 201 15.95 7.90 18.47
C ASN A 201 16.80 7.12 17.47
N PHE A 202 16.88 7.60 16.22
CA PHE A 202 17.82 7.08 15.25
C PHE A 202 19.19 7.66 15.56
N THR A 203 20.20 6.79 15.65
CA THR A 203 21.58 7.23 15.78
C THR A 203 21.97 8.06 14.55
N SER A 204 22.94 8.97 14.71
CA SER A 204 23.37 9.84 13.60
C SER A 204 23.92 9.08 12.39
N ASP A 205 24.32 7.82 12.58
CA ASP A 205 24.81 6.89 11.58
C ASP A 205 23.75 5.88 11.08
N PHE A 206 22.50 5.98 11.56
CA PHE A 206 21.41 5.16 11.04
C PHE A 206 21.18 5.44 9.56
N VAL A 207 21.11 4.36 8.77
CA VAL A 207 20.84 4.40 7.34
C VAL A 207 19.56 3.65 7.08
N LEU A 208 18.59 4.32 6.46
CA LEU A 208 17.41 3.67 5.90
C LEU A 208 17.79 3.08 4.55
N ASP A 209 17.88 1.76 4.45
CA ASP A 209 18.11 1.06 3.18
C ASP A 209 16.78 0.54 2.61
N PHE A 210 16.37 1.08 1.46
CA PHE A 210 15.12 0.64 0.83
C PHE A 210 15.22 -0.75 0.21
N ALA A 211 16.43 -1.31 0.03
CA ALA A 211 16.56 -2.71 -0.36
C ALA A 211 15.95 -3.65 0.69
N GLU A 212 15.98 -3.25 1.97
CA GLU A 212 15.39 -4.01 3.08
C GLU A 212 13.88 -3.75 3.25
N PHE A 213 13.31 -2.73 2.58
CA PHE A 213 11.86 -2.48 2.62
C PHE A 213 11.07 -3.55 1.87
N PHE A 214 11.66 -4.12 0.81
CA PHE A 214 10.99 -5.08 -0.06
C PHE A 214 11.34 -6.52 0.34
N PRO A 215 10.47 -7.50 0.03
CA PRO A 215 10.81 -8.91 0.13
C PRO A 215 12.06 -9.24 -0.71
N ASN A 216 12.78 -10.30 -0.30
CA ASN A 216 13.92 -10.83 -1.07
C ASN A 216 13.53 -11.23 -2.51
N ASP A 217 12.29 -11.67 -2.70
CA ASP A 217 11.73 -11.96 -4.01
C ASP A 217 10.66 -10.92 -4.37
N THR A 218 10.99 -10.08 -5.34
CA THR A 218 10.09 -9.04 -5.87
C THR A 218 9.55 -9.40 -7.26
N SER A 219 9.68 -10.66 -7.68
CA SER A 219 9.31 -11.10 -9.04
C SER A 219 7.80 -11.27 -9.23
N ASP A 220 7.10 -11.69 -8.17
CA ASP A 220 5.66 -11.95 -8.19
C ASP A 220 4.88 -10.79 -7.55
N TYR A 221 4.11 -10.09 -8.38
CA TYR A 221 3.34 -8.93 -7.95
C TYR A 221 2.11 -8.70 -8.81
N VAL A 222 1.14 -7.98 -8.25
CA VAL A 222 -0.07 -7.55 -8.93
C VAL A 222 -0.05 -6.04 -9.14
N THR A 223 -0.41 -5.59 -10.34
CA THR A 223 -0.63 -4.17 -10.64
C THR A 223 -2.09 -3.88 -10.99
N TYR A 224 -2.60 -2.73 -10.56
CA TYR A 224 -3.91 -2.25 -10.97
C TYR A 224 -4.05 -0.72 -10.79
N SER A 225 -5.02 -0.14 -11.50
CA SER A 225 -5.39 1.27 -11.34
C SER A 225 -6.42 1.42 -10.20
N GLY A 226 -6.04 2.15 -9.16
CA GLY A 226 -6.79 2.34 -7.93
C GLY A 226 -6.85 3.78 -7.45
N SER A 227 -6.97 3.95 -6.14
CA SER A 227 -7.07 5.24 -5.46
C SER A 227 -6.16 5.32 -4.24
N LEU A 228 -6.13 6.50 -3.61
CA LEU A 228 -5.72 6.60 -2.21
C LEU A 228 -6.71 5.78 -1.36
N THR A 229 -6.20 5.13 -0.33
CA THR A 229 -6.97 4.34 0.64
C THR A 229 -7.45 5.18 1.82
N THR A 230 -7.34 6.51 1.70
CA THR A 230 -7.84 7.49 2.67
C THR A 230 -8.45 8.70 2.00
N PRO A 231 -9.32 9.45 2.70
CA PRO A 231 -9.91 10.66 2.15
C PRO A 231 -8.84 11.63 1.65
N PRO A 232 -9.04 12.25 0.46
CA PRO A 232 -10.29 12.28 -0.33
C PRO A 232 -10.50 11.10 -1.28
N CYS A 233 -9.77 9.98 -1.13
CA CYS A 233 -9.88 8.76 -1.93
C CYS A 233 -9.71 8.99 -3.45
N THR A 234 -8.81 9.92 -3.80
CA THR A 234 -8.52 10.30 -5.18
C THR A 234 -8.06 9.09 -5.98
N GLU A 235 -8.71 8.86 -7.12
CA GLU A 235 -8.37 7.79 -8.07
C GLU A 235 -7.15 8.14 -8.94
N ASN A 236 -6.71 7.20 -9.77
CA ASN A 236 -5.50 7.26 -10.61
C ASN A 236 -4.20 7.08 -9.81
N VAL A 237 -4.26 6.27 -8.76
CA VAL A 237 -3.08 5.68 -8.13
C VAL A 237 -2.75 4.39 -8.87
N LEU A 238 -1.52 4.21 -9.32
CA LEU A 238 -1.06 2.88 -9.72
C LEU A 238 -0.62 2.14 -8.47
N TRP A 239 -1.18 0.95 -8.29
CA TRP A 239 -0.85 0.07 -7.19
C TRP A 239 0.03 -1.06 -7.69
N THR A 240 1.07 -1.40 -6.94
CA THR A 240 1.88 -2.61 -7.14
C THR A 240 1.99 -3.34 -5.82
N VAL A 241 1.24 -4.44 -5.68
CA VAL A 241 1.19 -5.25 -4.46
C VAL A 241 2.10 -6.46 -4.66
N LEU A 242 3.13 -6.57 -3.83
CA LEU A 242 4.07 -7.70 -3.84
C LEU A 242 3.39 -8.91 -3.20
N LEU A 243 3.53 -10.09 -3.81
CA LEU A 243 2.89 -11.33 -3.33
C LEU A 243 3.84 -12.24 -2.54
N SER A 244 5.09 -11.83 -2.37
CA SER A 244 6.05 -12.46 -1.47
C SER A 244 6.03 -11.71 -0.13
N ASN A 245 5.63 -12.41 0.94
CA ASN A 245 5.41 -11.79 2.24
C ASN A 245 6.66 -11.94 3.14
N PRO A 246 7.32 -10.83 3.55
CA PRO A 246 8.19 -10.86 4.71
C PRO A 246 7.42 -11.17 6.01
N THR A 247 8.13 -11.44 7.10
CA THR A 247 7.54 -11.91 8.37
C THR A 247 7.77 -10.95 9.53
N VAL A 248 6.74 -10.66 10.33
CA VAL A 248 6.82 -9.84 11.56
C VAL A 248 6.47 -10.66 12.80
N SER A 249 7.06 -10.33 13.94
CA SER A 249 6.75 -10.99 15.21
C SER A 249 5.43 -10.49 15.82
N ILE A 250 4.84 -11.31 16.70
CA ILE A 250 3.64 -10.94 17.49
C ILE A 250 3.86 -9.60 18.21
N SER A 251 4.99 -9.44 18.89
CA SER A 251 5.33 -8.20 19.62
C SER A 251 5.43 -6.97 18.70
N GLN A 252 5.92 -7.12 17.47
CA GLN A 252 5.95 -6.02 16.49
C GLN A 252 4.53 -5.61 16.09
N VAL A 253 3.65 -6.58 15.80
CA VAL A 253 2.23 -6.31 15.47
C VAL A 253 1.52 -5.62 16.63
N GLU A 254 1.68 -6.12 17.85
CA GLU A 254 1.07 -5.52 19.05
C GLU A 254 1.55 -4.08 19.29
N THR A 255 2.84 -3.81 19.06
CA THR A 255 3.41 -2.48 19.23
C THR A 255 2.80 -1.48 18.24
N LEU A 256 2.70 -1.87 16.96
CA LEU A 256 2.05 -1.06 15.93
C LEU A 256 0.57 -0.80 16.26
N ALA A 257 -0.19 -1.86 16.53
CA ALA A 257 -1.62 -1.78 16.82
C ALA A 257 -1.91 -0.91 18.06
N ASN A 258 -1.07 -0.99 19.09
CA ASN A 258 -1.19 -0.14 20.27
C ASN A 258 -0.87 1.33 19.98
N GLY A 259 0.11 1.60 19.10
CA GLY A 259 0.53 2.95 18.72
C GLY A 259 -0.49 3.72 17.86
N GLN A 260 -1.24 3.06 16.97
CA GLN A 260 -2.22 3.69 16.05
C GLN A 260 -3.55 4.07 16.74
N ALA A 261 -3.49 4.43 18.02
CA ALA A 261 -4.62 4.58 18.92
C ALA A 261 -5.55 5.77 18.57
N VAL A 262 -6.57 5.55 17.74
CA VAL A 262 -7.74 6.46 17.68
C VAL A 262 -9.09 5.74 17.73
N THR A 263 -9.20 4.46 17.36
CA THR A 263 -10.52 3.79 17.28
C THR A 263 -10.47 2.34 17.77
N GLN A 264 -11.17 2.05 18.88
CA GLN A 264 -11.55 0.68 19.24
C GLN A 264 -12.83 0.33 18.47
N ARG A 265 -12.79 -0.67 17.58
CA ARG A 265 -13.97 -1.09 16.82
C ARG A 265 -15.01 -1.76 17.75
N PRO A 266 -16.29 -1.35 17.73
CA PRO A 266 -17.38 -2.26 18.05
C PRO A 266 -17.33 -3.45 17.08
N LEU A 267 -17.66 -4.66 17.53
CA LEU A 267 -17.72 -5.81 16.64
C LEU A 267 -18.80 -5.58 15.58
N GLU A 268 -18.40 -5.32 14.33
CA GLU A 268 -19.30 -5.14 13.20
C GLU A 268 -18.88 -6.05 12.05
N CYS A 269 -19.87 -6.68 11.43
CA CYS A 269 -19.68 -7.75 10.46
C CYS A 269 -20.28 -7.31 9.11
N TYR A 270 -19.46 -7.24 8.05
CA TYR A 270 -19.87 -6.73 6.73
C TYR A 270 -19.98 -7.85 5.69
N PRO A 271 -21.08 -7.94 4.92
CA PRO A 271 -21.27 -9.03 3.95
C PRO A 271 -20.30 -8.92 2.77
N VAL A 272 -19.55 -10.00 2.49
CA VAL A 272 -18.72 -10.14 1.29
C VAL A 272 -19.44 -11.04 0.27
N PRO A 273 -19.51 -10.67 -1.03
CA PRO A 273 -20.08 -11.52 -2.06
C PRO A 273 -19.37 -12.87 -2.17
N ASP A 274 -20.18 -13.92 -2.30
CA ASP A 274 -19.86 -15.31 -1.98
C ASP A 274 -19.14 -16.01 -3.16
N SER A 275 -17.81 -15.98 -3.17
CA SER A 275 -16.97 -17.00 -3.83
C SER A 275 -15.53 -16.92 -3.33
N ASP A 276 -15.11 -17.96 -2.58
CA ASP A 276 -13.73 -18.35 -2.23
C ASP A 276 -13.09 -17.83 -0.92
N LEU A 277 -13.80 -17.90 0.22
CA LEU A 277 -13.20 -17.63 1.56
C LEU A 277 -13.08 -18.88 2.44
N ASN A 278 -11.86 -19.20 2.89
CA ASN A 278 -11.57 -20.30 3.82
C ASN A 278 -11.54 -19.82 5.29
N LEU A 279 -11.96 -20.69 6.21
CA LEU A 279 -13.04 -20.44 7.19
C LEU A 279 -12.65 -20.24 8.68
N GLU A 280 -11.38 -19.97 9.04
CA GLU A 280 -10.98 -20.00 10.47
C GLU A 280 -11.03 -18.67 11.22
N GLN A 281 -11.19 -17.53 10.53
CA GLN A 281 -11.29 -16.20 11.17
C GLN A 281 -12.70 -15.58 11.12
N LEU A 282 -13.69 -16.27 10.57
CA LEU A 282 -15.04 -15.75 10.31
C LEU A 282 -16.07 -16.44 11.21
N GLN A 283 -16.65 -15.75 12.19
CA GLN A 283 -17.83 -16.28 12.89
C GLN A 283 -19.06 -16.21 11.97
N LYS A 284 -19.90 -17.26 12.02
CA LYS A 284 -21.10 -17.45 11.19
C LYS A 284 -22.39 -17.21 12.00
N PRO A 285 -23.04 -16.04 11.93
CA PRO A 285 -24.44 -15.90 12.30
C PRO A 285 -25.29 -15.91 11.01
N SER A 286 -25.86 -17.08 10.70
CA SER A 286 -26.94 -17.30 9.71
C SER A 286 -26.91 -16.48 8.41
N GLY A 287 -26.38 -17.06 7.33
CA GLY A 287 -26.87 -16.81 5.96
C GLY A 287 -26.04 -15.87 5.06
N THR A 288 -24.95 -15.27 5.52
CA THR A 288 -23.99 -14.52 4.68
C THR A 288 -22.60 -14.57 5.32
N PHE A 289 -21.54 -14.66 4.52
CA PHE A 289 -20.17 -14.52 5.02
C PHE A 289 -19.91 -13.05 5.36
N GLN A 290 -19.39 -12.79 6.56
CA GLN A 290 -19.09 -11.44 7.00
C GLN A 290 -17.63 -11.33 7.44
N ILE A 291 -16.89 -10.32 6.96
CA ILE A 291 -15.65 -9.91 7.62
C ILE A 291 -16.06 -9.22 8.92
N CYS A 292 -15.66 -9.79 10.05
CA CYS A 292 -15.93 -9.24 11.36
C CYS A 292 -14.62 -8.71 11.94
N SER A 293 -14.60 -7.45 12.37
CA SER A 293 -13.53 -6.97 13.26
C SER A 293 -13.64 -7.70 14.60
N ALA A 294 -12.50 -8.04 15.22
CA ALA A 294 -12.52 -8.57 16.57
C ALA A 294 -12.87 -7.43 17.54
N GLN A 295 -13.79 -7.68 18.49
CA GLN A 295 -14.25 -6.67 19.42
C GLN A 295 -13.06 -6.08 20.20
N GLY A 296 -12.82 -4.78 20.06
CA GLY A 296 -11.72 -4.08 20.75
C GLY A 296 -10.34 -4.20 20.09
N GLN A 297 -10.20 -4.81 18.90
CA GLN A 297 -8.98 -4.69 18.11
C GLN A 297 -8.84 -3.28 17.52
N ARG A 298 -7.60 -2.79 17.51
CA ARG A 298 -7.20 -1.47 17.00
C ARG A 298 -6.73 -1.67 15.58
N GLU A 299 -7.44 -1.05 14.66
CA GLU A 299 -7.30 -1.32 13.24
C GLU A 299 -7.24 0.01 12.48
N SER A 300 -6.37 0.08 11.47
CA SER A 300 -6.14 1.28 10.66
C SER A 300 -6.32 1.01 9.16
N ASP A 301 -7.12 0.02 8.81
CA ASP A 301 -7.39 -0.40 7.42
C ASP A 301 -8.70 0.19 6.88
N ARG A 302 -8.73 0.45 5.58
CA ARG A 302 -9.94 0.62 4.78
C ARG A 302 -10.37 -0.73 4.20
N PHE A 303 -11.66 -1.02 4.17
CA PHE A 303 -12.14 -2.27 3.59
C PHE A 303 -11.85 -2.40 2.07
N PRO A 304 -11.66 -3.64 1.57
CA PRO A 304 -11.60 -3.92 0.14
C PRO A 304 -12.79 -3.37 -0.64
N GLN A 305 -12.49 -2.76 -1.78
CA GLN A 305 -13.44 -2.10 -2.68
C GLN A 305 -13.73 -2.99 -3.89
N ALA A 306 -14.93 -2.85 -4.47
CA ALA A 306 -15.32 -3.62 -5.63
C ALA A 306 -14.43 -3.30 -6.86
N LEU A 307 -14.13 -4.33 -7.67
CA LEU A 307 -13.27 -4.17 -8.85
C LEU A 307 -13.92 -3.35 -9.97
N HIS A 308 -15.26 -3.33 -10.08
CA HIS A 308 -15.99 -2.65 -11.16
C HIS A 308 -15.46 -2.98 -12.58
N GLY A 309 -15.04 -4.22 -12.81
CA GLY A 309 -14.51 -4.67 -14.10
C GLY A 309 -13.11 -4.15 -14.44
N ARG A 310 -12.39 -3.55 -13.48
CA ARG A 310 -10.97 -3.19 -13.64
C ARG A 310 -10.13 -4.44 -13.90
N MET A 311 -9.14 -4.28 -14.78
CA MET A 311 -8.11 -5.28 -14.97
C MET A 311 -7.14 -5.25 -13.78
N VAL A 312 -6.86 -6.43 -13.26
CA VAL A 312 -5.82 -6.71 -12.27
C VAL A 312 -4.83 -7.61 -13.00
N THR A 313 -3.58 -7.19 -13.10
CA THR A 313 -2.55 -7.92 -13.86
C THR A 313 -1.52 -8.46 -12.91
N ARG A 314 -1.29 -9.78 -12.95
CA ARG A 314 -0.23 -10.44 -12.18
C ARG A 314 0.98 -10.66 -13.07
N TYR A 315 2.14 -10.31 -12.54
CA TYR A 315 3.44 -10.46 -13.17
C TYR A 315 4.23 -11.44 -12.31
N ALA A 316 4.83 -12.43 -12.95
CA ALA A 316 5.69 -13.43 -12.33
C ALA A 316 6.90 -13.72 -13.24
#